data_AF-A0A952DAK4-F1
#
_entry.id   AF-A0A952DAK4-F1
#
_cell.length_a   1.000
_cell.length_b   1.000
_cell.length_c   1.000
_cell.angle_alpha   90.00
_cell.angle_beta   90.00
_cell.angle_gamma   90.00
#
_symmetry.space_group_name_H-M   'P 1'
#
loop_
_entity.id
_entity.type
_entity.pdbx_description
1 polymer ?
#
loop_
_entity_poly.entity_id
_entity_poly.type
_entity_poly.pdbx_seq_one_letter_code
_entity_poly.pdbx_strand_id
1 'polypeptide(L)'
;MICKYKARMKEGMISSFILFLIPSFLFSQNAKVKVSIDTTNIKVGEQAELLLSAEQDDKTVLVWPVIEPNLSKEIEVLKQGTIDTSFSEDKKQILFTQRLTITSFDSGVFTIPPFRFQYLSADDTL
;
A
#
# COMPACT_ATOMS: atom_id res chain seq x y z
N MET A 1 -70.37 -11.34 -7.82
CA MET A 1 -68.91 -11.45 -7.95
C MET A 1 -68.27 -11.21 -6.59
N ILE A 2 -67.37 -12.13 -6.26
CA ILE A 2 -66.40 -12.19 -5.16
C ILE A 2 -65.60 -10.87 -5.16
N CYS A 3 -65.15 -10.22 -4.09
CA CYS A 3 -64.81 -10.61 -2.74
C CYS A 3 -64.88 -9.35 -1.85
N LYS A 4 -65.31 -9.47 -0.60
CA LYS A 4 -65.04 -8.46 0.44
C LYS A 4 -63.62 -8.67 0.95
N TYR A 5 -62.79 -7.62 1.01
CA TYR A 5 -61.62 -7.62 1.89
C TYR A 5 -61.70 -6.44 2.85
N LYS A 6 -62.04 -6.76 4.10
CA LYS A 6 -62.20 -5.83 5.22
C LYS A 6 -60.83 -5.67 5.88
N ALA A 7 -60.18 -4.53 5.67
CA ALA A 7 -58.97 -4.16 6.40
C ALA A 7 -59.35 -3.61 7.78
N ARG A 8 -58.93 -4.27 8.86
CA ARG A 8 -58.94 -3.70 10.21
C ARG A 8 -57.93 -4.40 11.14
N MET A 9 -57.19 -3.56 11.90
CA MET A 9 -56.32 -3.84 13.06
C MET A 9 -54.89 -4.32 12.68
N LYS A 10 -53.78 -3.87 13.28
CA LYS A 10 -53.54 -3.08 14.49
C LYS A 10 -52.06 -2.61 14.49
N GLU A 11 -51.82 -1.47 15.14
CA GLU A 11 -50.51 -0.92 15.51
C GLU A 11 -49.59 -2.01 16.08
N GLY A 12 -48.55 -2.37 15.32
CA GLY A 12 -47.64 -3.46 15.65
C GLY A 12 -46.23 -3.07 15.22
N MET A 13 -45.53 -2.50 16.18
CA MET A 13 -44.11 -2.13 16.25
C MET A 13 -43.16 -3.26 15.80
N ILE A 14 -43.21 -3.66 14.53
CA ILE A 14 -42.40 -4.75 13.94
C ILE A 14 -41.85 -4.33 12.56
N SER A 15 -42.32 -3.19 12.01
CA SER A 15 -41.88 -2.68 10.71
C SER A 15 -40.50 -1.98 10.72
N SER A 16 -39.85 -1.83 11.88
CA SER A 16 -38.65 -0.98 11.99
C SER A 16 -37.33 -1.74 12.23
N PHE A 17 -37.34 -3.07 12.39
CA PHE A 17 -36.14 -3.79 12.83
C PHE A 17 -35.48 -4.72 11.80
N ILE A 18 -36.08 -4.89 10.61
CA ILE A 18 -35.57 -5.83 9.58
C ILE A 18 -35.01 -5.13 8.33
N LEU A 19 -35.04 -3.80 8.29
CA LEU A 19 -34.47 -3.08 7.16
C LEU A 19 -33.00 -2.73 7.44
N PHE A 20 -32.12 -3.41 6.71
CA PHE A 20 -30.77 -2.99 6.35
C PHE A 20 -29.60 -3.32 7.30
N LEU A 21 -29.51 -4.58 7.71
CA LEU A 21 -28.20 -5.17 7.99
C LEU A 21 -27.57 -5.61 6.66
N ILE A 22 -27.07 -4.66 5.85
CA ILE A 22 -26.20 -5.01 4.71
C ILE A 22 -24.77 -5.07 5.25
N PRO A 23 -24.11 -6.24 5.27
CA PRO A 23 -22.67 -6.28 5.43
C PRO A 23 -22.06 -5.71 4.14
N SER A 24 -21.57 -4.47 4.21
CA SER A 24 -20.70 -3.92 3.18
C SER A 24 -19.43 -4.76 3.14
N PHE A 25 -19.30 -5.60 2.10
CA PHE A 25 -18.06 -6.28 1.77
C PHE A 25 -17.04 -5.21 1.37
N LEU A 26 -16.22 -4.78 2.33
CA LEU A 26 -15.08 -3.91 2.08
C LEU A 26 -13.99 -4.75 1.39
N PHE A 27 -13.91 -4.68 0.07
CA PHE A 27 -12.73 -5.12 -0.65
C PHE A 27 -11.64 -4.07 -0.44
N SER A 28 -10.69 -4.35 0.46
CA SER A 28 -9.53 -3.50 0.69
C SER A 28 -8.53 -3.69 -0.45
N GLN A 29 -8.26 -2.63 -1.21
CA GLN A 29 -7.19 -2.55 -2.21
C GLN A 29 -5.84 -2.46 -1.46
N ASN A 30 -5.33 -3.62 -1.03
CA ASN A 30 -4.16 -3.69 -0.16
C ASN A 30 -2.89 -3.76 -0.99
N ALA A 31 -2.37 -2.62 -1.40
CA ALA A 31 -0.99 -2.57 -1.86
C ALA A 31 -0.06 -2.43 -0.64
N LYS A 32 0.83 -3.41 -0.46
CA LYS A 32 1.75 -3.49 0.68
C LYS A 32 3.12 -3.02 0.27
N VAL A 33 3.59 -1.96 0.90
CA VAL A 33 4.94 -1.45 0.72
C VAL A 33 5.81 -1.85 1.89
N LYS A 34 7.04 -2.26 1.60
CA LYS A 34 8.06 -2.57 2.59
C LYS A 34 9.39 -1.97 2.16
N VAL A 35 10.16 -1.52 3.14
CA VAL A 35 11.55 -1.12 2.95
C VAL A 35 12.39 -1.88 3.97
N SER A 36 13.48 -2.47 3.52
CA SER A 36 14.43 -3.17 4.39
C SER A 36 15.85 -2.76 4.08
N ILE A 37 16.71 -2.80 5.10
CA ILE A 37 18.14 -2.59 4.98
C ILE A 37 18.86 -3.87 5.41
N ASP A 38 20.01 -4.16 4.80
CA ASP A 38 20.85 -5.31 5.14
C ASP A 38 21.56 -5.15 6.49
N THR A 39 22.06 -3.95 6.79
CA THR A 39 22.71 -3.60 8.05
C THR A 39 22.31 -2.20 8.52
N THR A 40 22.14 -2.04 9.83
CA THR A 40 21.90 -0.74 10.47
C THR A 40 23.18 -0.09 10.98
N ASN A 41 24.31 -0.79 10.92
CA ASN A 41 25.61 -0.31 11.35
C ASN A 41 26.61 -0.48 10.21
N ILE A 42 27.20 0.64 9.78
CA ILE A 42 28.25 0.69 8.77
C ILE A 42 29.40 1.54 9.29
N LYS A 43 30.63 1.27 8.83
CA LYS A 43 31.75 2.19 9.02
C LYS A 43 31.56 3.42 8.14
N VAL A 44 32.24 4.51 8.48
CA VAL A 44 32.29 5.71 7.64
C VAL A 44 32.82 5.33 6.25
N GLY A 45 32.03 5.62 5.21
CA GLY A 45 32.30 5.30 3.81
C GLY A 45 31.99 3.85 3.40
N GLU A 46 31.53 3.00 4.31
CA GLU A 46 31.03 1.66 3.98
C GLU A 46 29.64 1.75 3.34
N GLN A 47 29.29 0.75 2.53
CA GLN A 47 28.04 0.71 1.80
C GLN A 47 27.04 -0.20 2.49
N ALA A 48 25.77 0.18 2.46
CA ALA A 48 24.64 -0.66 2.83
C ALA A 48 23.64 -0.74 1.67
N GLU A 49 22.87 -1.82 1.64
CA GLU A 49 21.84 -2.05 0.63
C GLU A 49 20.44 -1.84 1.21
N LEU A 50 19.71 -0.90 0.61
CA LEU A 50 18.28 -0.73 0.83
C LEU A 50 17.49 -1.46 -0.24
N LEU A 51 16.51 -2.25 0.17
CA LEU A 51 15.55 -2.91 -0.70
C LEU A 51 14.17 -2.30 -0.46
N LEU A 52 13.65 -1.61 -1.47
CA LEU A 52 12.27 -1.14 -1.54
C LEU A 52 11.47 -2.23 -2.24
N SER A 53 10.34 -2.64 -1.66
CA SER A 53 9.42 -3.58 -2.28
C SER A 53 7.97 -3.12 -2.15
N ALA A 54 7.18 -3.38 -3.19
CA ALA A 54 5.75 -3.10 -3.21
C ALA A 54 5.00 -4.26 -3.85
N GLU A 55 4.06 -4.85 -3.11
CA GLU A 55 3.14 -5.89 -3.57
C GLU A 55 1.78 -5.25 -3.82
N GLN A 56 1.19 -5.48 -4.98
CA GLN A 56 -0.14 -4.97 -5.32
C GLN A 56 -0.93 -5.97 -6.17
N ASP A 57 -2.25 -5.78 -6.25
CA ASP A 57 -3.09 -6.47 -7.23
C ASP A 57 -2.93 -5.86 -8.65
N ASP A 58 -3.61 -6.46 -9.62
CA ASP A 58 -3.60 -6.05 -11.03
C ASP A 58 -4.45 -4.79 -11.33
N LYS A 59 -5.22 -4.31 -10.35
CA LYS A 59 -6.17 -3.18 -10.52
C LYS A 59 -5.68 -1.89 -9.88
N THR A 60 -4.77 -1.98 -8.93
CA THR A 60 -4.12 -0.84 -8.27
C THR A 60 -2.95 -0.37 -9.13
N VAL A 61 -2.72 0.95 -9.23
CA VAL A 61 -1.49 1.47 -9.82
C VAL A 61 -0.67 2.17 -8.73
N LEU A 62 0.49 1.60 -8.40
CA LEU A 62 1.44 2.21 -7.46
C LEU A 62 2.42 3.11 -8.22
N VAL A 63 2.47 4.38 -7.81
CA VAL A 63 3.49 5.34 -8.26
C VAL A 63 4.72 5.20 -7.39
N TRP A 64 5.84 4.88 -8.03
CA TRP A 64 7.12 4.73 -7.37
C TRP A 64 7.64 6.08 -6.84
N PRO A 65 8.21 6.14 -5.62
CA PRO A 65 8.77 7.36 -5.07
C PRO A 65 9.95 7.85 -5.90
N VAL A 66 10.10 9.17 -5.97
CA VAL A 66 11.34 9.79 -6.47
C VAL A 66 12.42 9.57 -5.42
N ILE A 67 13.56 9.04 -5.85
CA ILE A 67 14.73 8.83 -5.00
C ILE A 67 15.70 9.96 -5.25
N GLU A 68 15.95 10.77 -4.23
CA GLU A 68 16.95 11.83 -4.29
C GLU A 68 18.37 11.27 -4.15
N PRO A 69 19.40 11.93 -4.72
CA PRO A 69 20.80 11.52 -4.54
C PRO A 69 21.24 11.49 -3.08
N ASN A 70 20.60 12.29 -2.22
CA ASN A 70 20.84 12.33 -0.78
C ASN A 70 19.51 12.06 -0.07
N LEU A 71 19.45 11.01 0.74
CA LEU A 71 18.26 10.71 1.54
C LEU A 71 18.18 11.61 2.78
N SER A 72 19.34 12.04 3.27
CA SER A 72 19.47 13.07 4.30
C SER A 72 20.80 13.78 4.07
N LYS A 73 21.13 14.78 4.90
CA LYS A 73 22.41 15.47 4.79
C LYS A 73 23.60 14.51 4.96
N GLU A 74 23.43 13.43 5.71
CA GLU A 74 24.49 12.49 6.07
C GLU A 74 24.41 11.15 5.33
N ILE A 75 23.33 10.88 4.58
CA ILE A 75 23.11 9.61 3.87
C ILE A 75 23.02 9.87 2.36
N GLU A 76 23.98 9.32 1.62
CA GLU A 76 24.09 9.45 0.17
C GLU A 76 23.66 8.17 -0.55
N VAL A 77 23.02 8.32 -1.70
CA VAL A 77 22.68 7.23 -2.63
C VAL A 77 23.76 7.14 -3.69
N LEU A 78 24.57 6.08 -3.64
CA LEU A 78 25.64 5.84 -4.61
C LEU A 78 25.12 5.16 -5.89
N LYS A 79 24.12 4.30 -5.75
CA LYS A 79 23.54 3.57 -6.88
C LYS A 79 22.05 3.39 -6.69
N GLN A 80 21.32 3.70 -7.75
CA GLN A 80 19.89 3.39 -7.87
C GLN A 80 19.72 2.28 -8.92
N GLY A 81 19.25 1.12 -8.49
CA GLY A 81 18.90 0.02 -9.38
C GLY A 81 17.64 0.30 -10.19
N THR A 82 17.40 -0.50 -11.22
CA THR A 82 16.12 -0.52 -11.92
C THR A 82 15.01 -1.06 -11.02
N ILE A 83 13.76 -0.71 -11.33
CA ILE A 83 12.61 -1.32 -10.68
C ILE A 83 12.33 -2.63 -11.40
N ASP A 84 12.48 -3.74 -10.68
CA ASP A 84 12.23 -5.07 -11.19
C ASP A 84 10.80 -5.50 -10.84
N THR A 85 10.21 -6.36 -11.67
CA THR A 85 8.83 -6.85 -11.51
C THR A 85 8.82 -8.37 -11.49
N SER A 86 8.11 -8.95 -10.54
CA SER A 86 7.83 -10.39 -10.47
C SER A 86 6.34 -10.63 -10.17
N PHE A 87 5.86 -11.83 -10.49
CA PHE A 87 4.46 -12.20 -10.33
C PHE A 87 4.35 -13.38 -9.37
N SER A 88 3.29 -13.40 -8.55
CA SER A 88 2.88 -14.59 -7.80
C SER A 88 2.59 -15.76 -8.75
N GLU A 89 2.65 -17.00 -8.25
CA GLU A 89 2.34 -18.22 -9.02
C GLU A 89 0.97 -18.16 -9.68
N ASP A 90 -0.02 -17.58 -9.00
CA ASP A 90 -1.39 -17.41 -9.49
C ASP A 90 -1.61 -16.15 -10.34
N LYS A 91 -0.55 -15.35 -10.57
CA LYS A 91 -0.51 -14.09 -11.33
C LYS A 91 -1.50 -13.02 -10.87
N LYS A 92 -2.04 -13.12 -9.66
CA LYS A 92 -2.95 -12.11 -9.09
C LYS A 92 -2.24 -10.97 -8.39
N GLN A 93 -0.99 -11.21 -7.99
CA GLN A 93 -0.17 -10.24 -7.30
C GLN A 93 1.08 -9.93 -8.11
N ILE A 94 1.41 -8.64 -8.15
CA ILE A 94 2.60 -8.10 -8.78
C ILE A 94 3.50 -7.58 -7.66
N LEU A 95 4.76 -8.04 -7.64
CA LEU A 95 5.78 -7.60 -6.71
C LEU A 95 6.82 -6.77 -7.47
N PHE A 96 6.90 -5.50 -7.10
CA PHE A 96 7.94 -4.57 -7.54
C PHE A 96 9.07 -4.52 -6.52
N THR A 97 10.31 -4.50 -6.99
CA THR A 97 11.50 -4.36 -6.12
C THR A 97 12.51 -3.41 -6.71
N GLN A 98 13.13 -2.56 -5.89
CA GLN A 98 14.27 -1.74 -6.27
C GLN A 98 15.34 -1.79 -5.19
N ARG A 99 16.59 -1.95 -5.63
CA ARG A 99 17.76 -1.92 -4.75
C ARG A 99 18.46 -0.56 -4.85
N LEU A 100 18.78 0.03 -3.71
CA LEU A 100 19.59 1.22 -3.58
C LEU A 100 20.87 0.88 -2.80
N THR A 101 22.01 1.38 -3.27
CA THR A 101 23.26 1.34 -2.51
C THR A 101 23.46 2.70 -1.87
N ILE A 102 23.56 2.72 -0.54
CA ILE A 102 23.74 3.94 0.24
C ILE A 102 25.04 3.92 1.02
N THR A 103 25.53 5.09 1.41
CA THR A 103 26.69 5.25 2.30
C THR A 103 26.53 6.48 3.20
N SER A 104 27.42 6.62 4.17
CA SER A 104 27.55 7.82 5.00
C SER A 104 29.02 8.12 5.27
N PHE A 105 29.39 9.41 5.16
CA PHE A 105 30.75 9.89 5.45
C PHE A 105 30.87 10.59 6.81
N ASP A 106 29.82 10.53 7.63
CA ASP A 106 29.82 11.08 8.99
C ASP A 106 29.58 9.96 10.01
N SER A 107 29.99 10.18 11.25
CA SER A 107 29.76 9.27 12.36
C SER A 107 28.49 9.68 13.11
N GLY A 108 27.62 8.73 13.44
CA GLY A 108 26.43 9.01 14.22
C GLY A 108 25.30 8.02 14.00
N VAL A 109 24.13 8.37 14.50
CA VAL A 109 22.87 7.66 14.24
C VAL A 109 22.01 8.57 13.39
N PHE A 110 21.78 8.14 12.15
CA PHE A 110 20.99 8.88 11.16
C PHE A 110 19.74 8.08 10.80
N THR A 111 18.64 8.79 10.57
CA THR A 111 17.36 8.18 10.22
C THR A 111 17.13 8.30 8.72
N ILE A 112 16.79 7.18 8.08
CA ILE A 112 16.36 7.17 6.69
C ILE A 112 14.93 7.72 6.64
N PRO A 113 14.65 8.76 5.83
CA PRO A 113 13.30 9.32 5.73
C PRO A 113 12.31 8.31 5.13
N PRO A 114 11.01 8.49 5.37
CA PRO A 114 9.99 7.63 4.79
C PRO A 114 9.89 7.84 3.27
N PHE A 115 9.83 6.73 2.53
CA PHE A 115 9.51 6.75 1.11
C PHE A 115 8.00 6.86 0.91
N ARG A 116 7.56 7.82 0.09
CA ARG A 116 6.14 8.09 -0.18
C ARG A 116 5.70 7.43 -1.48
N PHE A 117 5.02 6.30 -1.35
CA PHE A 117 4.35 5.64 -2.47
C PHE A 117 2.94 6.21 -2.61
N GLN A 118 2.54 6.52 -3.84
CA GLN A 118 1.17 6.97 -4.13
C GLN A 118 0.41 5.85 -4.83
N TYR A 119 -0.89 5.78 -4.60
CA TYR A 119 -1.77 4.81 -5.24
C TYR A 119 -2.75 5.58 -6.11
N LEU A 120 -2.96 5.07 -7.31
CA LEU A 120 -4.05 5.49 -8.18
C LEU A 120 -5.01 4.31 -8.26
N SER A 121 -6.18 4.45 -7.66
CA SER A 121 -7.26 3.48 -7.85
C SER A 121 -8.05 3.84 -9.10
N ALA A 122 -8.47 2.85 -9.87
CA ALA A 122 -9.28 3.06 -11.08
C ALA A 122 -10.61 3.80 -10.78
N ASP A 123 -11.08 3.74 -9.53
CA ASP A 123 -12.29 4.42 -9.06
C ASP A 123 -12.07 5.93 -8.75
N ASP A 124 -10.82 6.43 -8.74
CA ASP A 124 -10.50 7.82 -8.39
C ASP A 124 -10.64 8.80 -9.58
N THR A 125 -11.01 8.31 -10.77
CA THR A 125 -11.33 9.18 -11.92
C THR A 125 -12.84 9.34 -12.03
N LEU A 126 -13.36 10.42 -11.43
CA LEU A 126 -14.72 10.93 -11.71
C LEU A 126 -14.77 11.68 -13.04
#